data_AF-A0A4Y2VG01-F1
#
_entry.id   AF-A0A4Y2VG01-F1
#
_cell.length_a   1.000
_cell.length_b   1.000
_cell.length_c   1.000
_cell.angle_alpha   90.00
_cell.angle_beta   90.00
_cell.angle_gamma   90.00
#
_symmetry.space_group_name_H-M   'P 1'
#
loop_
_entity.id
_entity.type
_entity.pdbx_description
1 polymer ?
#
loop_
_entity_poly.entity_id
_entity_poly.type
_entity_poly.pdbx_seq_one_letter_code
_entity_poly.pdbx_strand_id
1 'polypeptide(L)' 'MLNVKDHMFRMELGTCDPNRKDARGPIFRMEPPSRVEFSNNSGTELRCSADGYPTPRLTWLTREGSPARDVPGLR' A
#
# COMPACT_ATOMS: atom_id res chain seq x y z
N MET A 1 5.92 -6.85 16.73
CA MET A 1 5.45 -7.76 15.65
C MET A 1 4.13 -7.24 15.12
N LEU A 2 4.02 -7.06 13.80
CA LEU A 2 2.84 -6.50 13.14
C LEU A 2 2.33 -7.47 12.06
N ASN A 3 1.03 -7.75 12.05
CA ASN A 3 0.36 -8.49 10.98
C ASN A 3 -0.12 -7.51 9.92
N VAL A 4 0.44 -7.58 8.72
CA VAL A 4 0.19 -6.61 7.65
C VAL A 4 -0.94 -7.07 6.71
N LYS A 5 -1.37 -8.34 6.80
CA LYS A 5 -2.46 -8.90 5.97
C LYS A 5 -3.87 -8.55 6.41
N ASP A 6 -4.07 -7.87 7.54
CA ASP A 6 -5.39 -7.50 8.07
C ASP A 6 -6.00 -6.30 7.32
N HIS A 7 -6.00 -6.31 5.98
CA HIS A 7 -6.47 -5.20 5.14
C HIS A 7 -5.76 -3.86 5.35
N MET A 8 -4.57 -3.87 5.96
CA MET A 8 -3.77 -2.65 6.20
C MET A 8 -3.27 -2.00 4.90
N PHE A 9 -3.46 -2.64 3.75
CA PHE A 9 -3.02 -2.11 2.48
C PHE A 9 -4.12 -2.22 1.44
N ARG A 10 -4.47 -1.08 0.84
CA ARG A 10 -5.53 -0.98 -0.17
C ARG A 10 -5.02 -0.34 -1.44
N MET A 11 -5.35 -0.98 -2.56
CA MET A 11 -5.15 -0.47 -3.90
C MET A 11 -6.49 -0.03 -4.47
N GLU A 12 -6.55 1.21 -4.95
CA GLU A 12 -7.74 1.80 -5.56
C GLU A 12 -7.49 2.06 -7.04
N LEU A 13 -8.52 1.78 -7.86
CA LEU A 13 -8.50 2.04 -9.28
C LEU A 13 -8.59 3.55 -9.54
N GLY A 14 -7.72 4.05 -10.42
CA GLY A 14 -7.89 5.38 -11.01
C GLY A 14 -9.02 5.38 -12.07
N THR A 15 -9.34 6.56 -12.60
CA THR A 15 -10.28 6.71 -13.71
C THR A 15 -9.63 6.38 -15.05
N CYS A 16 -10.10 5.32 -15.71
CA CYS A 16 -9.55 4.89 -16.99
C CYS A 16 -10.04 5.80 -18.13
N ASP A 17 -9.15 6.20 -19.03
CA ASP A 17 -9.53 6.78 -20.32
C ASP A 17 -9.84 5.64 -21.31
N PRO A 18 -11.09 5.49 -21.77
CA PRO A 18 -11.48 4.40 -22.68
C PRO A 18 -10.82 4.49 -24.06
N ASN A 19 -10.26 5.64 -24.46
CA ASN A 19 -9.56 5.79 -25.75
C ASN A 19 -8.10 5.30 -25.69
N ARG A 20 -7.59 4.98 -24.51
CA ARG A 20 -6.20 4.56 -24.34
C ARG A 20 -6.04 3.05 -24.57
N LYS A 21 -5.19 2.69 -25.53
CA LYS A 21 -4.94 1.30 -25.92
C LYS A 21 -3.97 0.56 -24.98
N ASP A 22 -3.29 1.29 -24.10
CA ASP A 22 -2.36 0.78 -23.07
C ASP A 22 -3.02 0.65 -21.69
N ALA A 23 -4.35 0.83 -21.61
CA ALA A 23 -5.12 0.62 -20.39
C ALA A 23 -4.93 -0.81 -19.87
N ARG A 24 -4.52 -0.92 -18.61
CA ARG A 24 -4.22 -2.18 -17.94
C ARG A 24 -4.67 -2.07 -16.50
N GLY A 25 -5.39 -3.08 -16.04
CA GLY A 25 -5.77 -3.20 -14.64
C GLY A 25 -4.53 -3.13 -13.72
N PRO A 26 -4.72 -2.68 -12.48
CA PRO A 26 -3.60 -2.50 -11.57
C PRO A 26 -3.06 -3.86 -11.11
N ILE A 27 -1.75 -3.94 -11.01
CA ILE A 27 -1.02 -5.13 -10.58
C ILE A 27 -0.04 -4.76 -9.48
N PHE A 28 0.06 -5.59 -8.45
CA PHE A 28 1.12 -5.44 -7.48
C PHE A 28 2.47 -5.78 -8.11
N ARG A 29 3.42 -4.88 -7.96
CA ARG A 29 4.82 -5.11 -8.32
C ARG A 29 5.62 -5.57 -7.13
N MET A 30 5.28 -5.07 -5.95
CA MET A 30 5.87 -5.47 -4.69
C MET A 30 4.78 -5.43 -3.63
N GLU A 31 4.50 -6.57 -3.02
CA GLU A 31 3.60 -6.68 -1.88
C GLU A 31 4.39 -6.66 -0.57
N PRO A 32 3.84 -6.05 0.50
CA PRO A 32 4.46 -6.13 1.81
C PRO A 32 4.39 -7.55 2.37
N PRO A 33 5.38 -7.95 3.21
CA PRO A 33 5.35 -9.25 3.87
C PRO A 33 4.10 -9.41 4.75
N SER A 34 3.60 -10.63 4.87
CA SER A 34 2.38 -10.90 5.62
C SER A 34 2.44 -10.55 7.10
N ARG A 35 3.65 -10.66 7.65
CA ARG A 35 4.00 -10.45 9.05
C ARG A 35 5.39 -9.87 9.07
N VAL A 36 5.58 -8.86 9.92
CA VAL A 36 6.89 -8.22 10.11
C VAL A 36 7.24 -8.18 11.59
N GLU A 37 8.46 -8.60 11.88
CA GLU A 37 9.07 -8.51 13.19
C GLU A 37 10.09 -7.37 13.17
N PHE A 38 10.02 -6.50 14.17
CA PHE A 38 10.86 -5.31 14.26
C PHE A 38 11.10 -4.99 15.74
N SER A 39 12.23 -4.34 16.01
CA SER A 39 12.54 -3.82 17.34
C SER A 39 12.07 -2.38 17.46
N ASN A 40 11.69 -1.94 18.66
CA ASN A 40 11.29 -0.55 18.90
C ASN A 40 12.44 0.44 18.65
N ASN A 41 13.69 -0.01 18.77
CA ASN A 41 14.87 0.84 18.59
C ASN A 41 15.28 1.00 17.13
N SER A 42 15.07 -0.01 16.29
CA SER A 42 15.48 0.00 14.87
C SER A 42 14.33 0.30 13.90
N GLY A 43 13.08 0.05 14.31
CA GLY A 43 11.92 0.13 13.43
C GLY A 43 12.00 -0.85 12.27
N THR A 44 11.15 -0.62 11.26
CA THR A 44 11.13 -1.36 9.98
C THR A 44 10.46 -0.51 8.90
N GLU A 45 10.67 -0.87 7.64
CA GLU A 45 10.06 -0.25 6.47
C GLU A 45 9.20 -1.28 5.74
N LEU A 46 7.94 -0.94 5.48
CA LEU A 46 7.05 -1.72 4.64
C LEU A 46 6.98 -1.06 3.26
N ARG A 47 7.54 -1.70 2.24
CA ARG A 47 7.46 -1.19 0.88
C ARG A 47 6.33 -1.86 0.13
N CYS A 48 5.65 -1.05 -0.68
CA CYS A 48 4.67 -1.55 -1.63
C CYS A 48 4.69 -0.73 -2.91
N SER A 49 4.49 -1.38 -4.05
CA SER A 49 4.32 -0.72 -5.34
C SER A 49 3.31 -1.45 -6.21
N ALA A 50 2.63 -0.69 -7.05
CA ALA A 50 1.68 -1.21 -8.02
C ALA A 50 1.81 -0.43 -9.33
N ASP A 51 1.58 -1.13 -10.43
CA ASP A 51 1.58 -0.58 -11.78
C ASP A 51 0.21 -0.75 -12.41
N GLY A 52 -0.14 0.10 -13.35
CA GLY A 52 -1.39 0.02 -14.09
C GLY A 52 -1.61 1.30 -14.89
N TYR A 53 -2.56 1.27 -15.80
CA TYR A 53 -3.09 2.49 -16.39
C TYR A 53 -4.61 2.48 -16.30
N PRO A 54 -5.22 3.49 -15.67
CA PRO A 54 -4.62 4.66 -15.01
C PRO A 54 -3.81 4.24 -13.78
N THR A 55 -2.82 5.05 -13.40
CA THR A 55 -1.94 4.72 -12.27
C THR A 55 -2.77 4.49 -10.99
N PRO A 56 -2.64 3.32 -10.34
CA PRO A 56 -3.41 3.02 -9.13
C PRO A 56 -2.98 3.91 -7.97
N ARG A 57 -3.95 4.21 -7.09
CA ARG A 57 -3.66 4.89 -5.83
C ARG A 57 -3.44 3.84 -4.74
N LEU A 58 -2.35 3.99 -4.00
CA LEU A 58 -2.01 3.12 -2.89
C LEU A 58 -2.26 3.85 -1.57
N THR A 59 -2.94 3.18 -0.63
CA THR A 59 -3.24 3.73 0.68
C THR A 59 -2.94 2.69 1.76
N TRP A 60 -2.18 3.10 2.78
CA TRP A 60 -2.02 2.33 4.00
C TRP A 60 -3.21 2.58 4.92
N LEU A 61 -3.76 1.51 5.47
CA LEU A 61 -4.85 1.49 6.41
C LEU A 61 -4.36 0.95 7.76
N THR A 62 -4.95 1.44 8.84
CA THR A 62 -4.84 0.84 10.16
C THR A 62 -5.59 -0.49 10.17
N ARG A 63 -5.44 -1.29 11.23
CA ARG A 63 -6.16 -2.56 11.39
C ARG A 63 -7.69 -2.37 11.39
N GLU A 64 -8.13 -1.19 11.77
CA GLU A 64 -9.53 -0.75 11.81
C GLU A 64 -10.03 -0.30 10.42
N GLY A 65 -9.18 -0.33 9.38
CA GLY A 65 -9.51 0.04 8.00
C GLY A 65 -9.50 1.55 7.73
N SER A 66 -9.06 2.36 8.68
CA SER A 66 -8.95 3.82 8.52
C SER A 66 -7.60 4.21 7.89
N PRO A 67 -7.47 5.31 7.13
CA PRO A 67 -6.18 5.71 6.57
C PRO A 67 -5.12 5.91 7.67
N ALA A 68 -3.99 5.22 7.51
CA ALA A 68 -2.82 5.44 8.35
C ALA A 68 -2.34 6.89 8.18
N ARG A 69 -1.89 7.49 9.28
CA ARG A 69 -1.46 8.88 9.32
C ARG A 69 -0.02 8.92 9.78
N ASP A 70 0.70 9.94 9.33
CA ASP A 70 2.02 10.23 9.86
C ASP A 70 1.90 10.53 11.35
N VAL A 71 2.78 9.90 12.13
CA VAL A 71 2.89 10.18 13.56
C VAL A 71 3.93 11.29 13.74
N PRO A 72 3.54 12.49 14.22
CA PRO A 72 4.48 13.59 14.40
C PRO A 72 5.65 13.20 15.30
N GLY A 73 6.87 13.52 14.89
CA GLY A 73 8.09 13.29 15.68
C GLY A 73 8.76 11.92 15.49
N LEU A 74 8.22 11.05 14.63
CA LEU A 74 8.90 9.83 14.17
C LEU A 74 9.57 10.06 12.80
N ARG A 75 10.80 9.57 12.63
CA ARG A 75 11.55 9.58 11.37
C ARG A 75 12.17 8.21 11.13
#